data_AF-A0AAP6HIL8-F1
#
_entry.id   AF-A0AAP6HIL8-F1
#
_cell.length_a   1.000
_cell.length_b   1.000
_cell.length_c   1.000
_cell.angle_alpha   90.00
_cell.angle_beta   90.00
_cell.angle_gamma   90.00
#
_symmetry.space_group_name_H-M   'P 1'
#
loop_
_entity.id
_entity.type
_entity.pdbx_description
1 polymer ?
#
loop_
_entity_poly.entity_id
_entity_poly.type
_entity_poly.pdbx_seq_one_letter_code
_entity_poly.pdbx_strand_id
1 'polypeptide(L)'
;MIDGVKILCNLNPNQWTNNKNLSFRSWTDITTGEVLYNNRHADIKGLHLSIIDGEAETYCEARGSLPRYYNNGDHNAFDYDYNDFLTTCDLLKTDLSVSAETTDLKRFEFGLNINLPFDISNVYEAVKCYKMNIAGINKINGKRNGIKIDFQQYEIKIYDKGLHQTKKPSRLMRFEVVVKKMEYAKKLGVKTLADLQNKDVWLKLSERILEIWSDIIFIDKSLDYRQMTNTQQKKYLRFFDVHYWGNLNRNTYYKAKDNLKKFQSLYSKGINAKEVITGLFIEKLQKLTTLTPEEIGDKLTKFQNQKNNEDFNQKEQRLKNENWRQINHLDKGLKTGNILPDIYTHFYKENNSKNNNTNSSKKSPKKIPQLNQKNRCKCMSCKKELTNKRANAKFCGLKCKNQYNGKRRTKERQKNRVQEIKALKKLLPKLERLNLPLLVIYKADGLQYADHLSQNEIHAPKEWIRQIKKVMITNDKNTPPQTFTTLRAKQLIREITKINKGGPPE
;
A
#
# COMPACT_ATOMS: atom_id res chain seq x y z
N MET A 1 -10.01 -13.24 -18.99
CA MET A 1 -9.18 -12.08 -18.67
C MET A 1 -10.09 -10.94 -18.27
N ILE A 2 -11.02 -10.55 -19.15
CA ILE A 2 -12.17 -9.70 -18.81
C ILE A 2 -13.00 -10.40 -17.72
N ASP A 3 -13.57 -9.64 -16.78
CA ASP A 3 -14.45 -10.18 -15.73
C ASP A 3 -15.70 -9.29 -15.53
N GLY A 4 -15.66 -8.37 -14.56
CA GLY A 4 -16.75 -7.43 -14.30
C GLY A 4 -16.91 -6.41 -15.43
N VAL A 5 -18.14 -6.12 -15.84
CA VAL A 5 -18.47 -5.04 -16.79
C VAL A 5 -19.65 -4.19 -16.30
N LYS A 6 -19.74 -2.98 -16.83
CA LYS A 6 -20.94 -2.13 -16.85
C LYS A 6 -21.05 -1.58 -18.27
N ILE A 7 -22.11 -1.97 -18.98
CA ILE A 7 -22.35 -1.68 -20.40
C ILE A 7 -23.69 -0.97 -20.58
N LEU A 8 -23.76 -0.06 -21.53
CA LEU A 8 -24.99 0.56 -22.02
C LEU A 8 -25.35 -0.10 -23.34
N CYS A 9 -26.47 -0.83 -23.38
CA CYS A 9 -26.74 -1.82 -24.41
C CYS A 9 -27.33 -1.23 -25.70
N ASN A 10 -27.74 0.04 -25.69
CA ASN A 10 -28.23 0.80 -26.85
C ASN A 10 -29.22 0.00 -27.72
N LEU A 11 -30.24 -0.57 -27.06
CA LEU A 11 -31.28 -1.41 -27.63
C LEU A 11 -32.66 -0.88 -27.22
N ASN A 12 -33.72 -1.29 -27.92
CA ASN A 12 -35.08 -0.86 -27.58
C ASN A 12 -35.53 -1.59 -26.30
N PRO A 13 -35.98 -0.88 -25.24
CA PRO A 13 -36.41 -1.48 -23.98
C PRO A 13 -37.46 -2.59 -24.13
N ASN A 14 -38.29 -2.54 -25.17
CA ASN A 14 -39.30 -3.56 -25.46
C ASN A 14 -38.67 -4.94 -25.76
N GLN A 15 -37.44 -5.00 -26.26
CA GLN A 15 -36.70 -6.26 -26.47
C GLN A 15 -36.38 -6.94 -25.13
N TRP A 16 -36.28 -6.19 -24.04
CA TRP A 16 -36.05 -6.71 -22.70
C TRP A 16 -37.36 -7.02 -21.96
N THR A 17 -38.39 -6.18 -22.07
CA THR A 17 -39.68 -6.44 -21.42
C THR A 17 -40.44 -7.62 -22.03
N ASN A 18 -40.27 -7.85 -23.34
CA ASN A 18 -40.96 -8.93 -24.06
C ASN A 18 -40.18 -10.26 -24.02
N ASN A 19 -38.98 -10.27 -23.42
CA ASN A 19 -38.15 -11.45 -23.32
C ASN A 19 -38.63 -12.34 -22.16
N LYS A 20 -39.21 -13.49 -22.50
CA LYS A 20 -39.77 -14.45 -21.52
C LYS A 20 -38.76 -14.99 -20.49
N ASN A 21 -37.46 -14.88 -20.78
CA ASN A 21 -36.39 -15.30 -19.87
C ASN A 21 -36.00 -14.21 -18.86
N LEU A 22 -36.58 -13.01 -18.93
CA LEU A 22 -36.27 -11.88 -18.06
C LEU A 22 -37.48 -11.50 -17.19
N SER A 23 -37.29 -11.55 -15.86
CA SER A 23 -38.28 -11.10 -14.88
C SER A 23 -37.91 -9.71 -14.37
N PHE A 24 -38.41 -8.67 -15.06
CA PHE A 24 -38.23 -7.27 -14.63
C PHE A 24 -39.15 -6.92 -13.46
N ARG A 25 -38.59 -6.22 -12.46
CA ARG A 25 -39.27 -5.80 -11.23
C ARG A 25 -38.95 -4.33 -10.93
N SER A 26 -39.92 -3.61 -10.39
CA SER A 26 -39.77 -2.23 -9.89
C SER A 26 -39.97 -2.20 -8.38
N TRP A 27 -39.50 -1.13 -7.73
CA TRP A 27 -39.79 -0.86 -6.32
C TRP A 27 -41.06 -0.03 -6.21
N THR A 28 -41.97 -0.44 -5.34
CA THR A 28 -43.24 0.23 -5.07
C THR A 28 -43.35 0.56 -3.60
N ASP A 29 -43.94 1.71 -3.26
CA ASP A 29 -44.40 1.96 -1.91
C ASP A 29 -45.51 0.96 -1.55
N ILE A 30 -45.44 0.34 -0.37
CA ILE A 30 -46.36 -0.73 0.04
C ILE A 30 -47.71 -0.14 0.52
N THR A 31 -47.71 1.12 0.96
CA THR A 31 -48.89 1.82 1.49
C THR A 31 -49.63 2.60 0.40
N THR A 32 -48.92 3.28 -0.50
CA THR A 32 -49.56 4.07 -1.59
C THR A 32 -49.65 3.32 -2.91
N GLY A 33 -48.86 2.26 -3.10
CA GLY A 33 -48.71 1.57 -4.40
C GLY A 33 -47.87 2.36 -5.41
N GLU A 34 -47.36 3.54 -5.06
CA GLU A 34 -46.63 4.41 -5.99
C GLU A 34 -45.26 3.83 -6.35
N VAL A 35 -44.94 3.87 -7.64
CA VAL A 35 -43.63 3.50 -8.17
C VAL A 35 -42.70 4.71 -8.01
N LEU A 36 -42.01 4.81 -6.88
CA LEU A 36 -41.13 5.95 -6.54
C LEU A 36 -39.98 6.17 -7.56
N TYR A 37 -39.62 5.13 -8.34
CA TYR A 37 -38.63 5.20 -9.40
C TYR A 37 -39.05 4.30 -10.55
N ASN A 38 -39.15 4.84 -11.78
CA ASN A 38 -39.51 4.07 -12.98
C ASN A 38 -38.46 3.01 -13.41
N ASN A 39 -37.37 2.87 -12.66
CA ASN A 39 -36.32 1.91 -12.94
C ASN A 39 -36.79 0.48 -12.72
N ARG A 40 -36.67 -0.34 -13.76
CA ARG A 40 -37.01 -1.76 -13.74
C ARG A 40 -35.74 -2.60 -13.80
N HIS A 41 -35.63 -3.59 -12.92
CA HIS A 41 -34.43 -4.42 -12.77
C HIS A 41 -34.71 -5.90 -12.96
N ALA A 42 -33.79 -6.64 -13.56
CA ALA A 42 -33.81 -8.09 -13.66
C ALA A 42 -32.40 -8.66 -13.42
N ASP A 43 -32.29 -9.84 -12.83
CA ASP A 43 -31.01 -10.54 -12.66
C ASP A 43 -31.01 -11.84 -13.48
N ILE A 44 -29.97 -12.08 -14.28
CA ILE A 44 -29.82 -13.27 -15.12
C ILE A 44 -28.36 -13.73 -15.17
N LYS A 45 -28.10 -15.00 -14.82
CA LYS A 45 -26.78 -15.67 -14.91
C LYS A 45 -25.60 -14.82 -14.34
N GLY A 46 -25.82 -13.97 -13.34
CA GLY A 46 -24.77 -13.11 -12.76
C GLY A 46 -24.55 -11.75 -13.44
N LEU A 47 -25.44 -11.37 -14.36
CA LEU A 47 -25.65 -10.00 -14.80
C LEU A 47 -26.92 -9.42 -14.14
N HIS A 48 -26.82 -8.14 -13.79
CA HIS A 48 -27.92 -7.31 -13.34
C HIS A 48 -28.27 -6.33 -14.45
N LEU A 49 -29.49 -6.44 -14.98
CA LEU A 49 -30.06 -5.62 -16.03
C LEU A 49 -30.91 -4.51 -15.41
N SER A 50 -30.91 -3.34 -16.04
CA SER A 50 -31.69 -2.18 -15.63
C SER A 50 -32.24 -1.45 -16.85
N ILE A 51 -33.56 -1.27 -16.90
CA ILE A 51 -34.22 -0.29 -17.78
C ILE A 51 -34.39 0.98 -16.93
N ILE A 52 -33.81 2.09 -17.38
CA ILE A 52 -33.76 3.35 -16.67
C ILE A 52 -34.43 4.41 -17.54
N ASP A 53 -35.52 4.99 -17.04
CA ASP A 53 -36.24 6.06 -17.73
C ASP A 53 -35.57 7.39 -17.37
N GLY A 54 -34.91 8.03 -18.35
CA GLY A 54 -34.34 9.36 -18.21
C GLY A 54 -35.33 10.47 -18.58
N GLU A 55 -34.94 11.72 -18.38
CA GLU A 55 -35.78 12.90 -18.69
C GLU A 55 -36.16 13.03 -20.18
N ALA A 56 -35.33 12.50 -21.08
CA ALA A 56 -35.52 12.55 -22.53
C ALA A 56 -35.67 11.17 -23.19
N GLU A 57 -34.95 10.15 -22.69
CA GLU A 57 -34.92 8.81 -23.28
C GLU A 57 -34.79 7.72 -22.20
N THR A 58 -35.44 6.58 -22.42
CA THR A 58 -35.21 5.34 -21.67
C THR A 58 -33.99 4.61 -22.21
N TYR A 59 -33.11 4.13 -21.32
CA TYR A 59 -31.93 3.36 -21.70
C TYR A 59 -31.74 2.06 -20.92
N CYS A 60 -31.10 1.09 -21.58
CA CYS A 60 -30.85 -0.25 -21.06
C CYS A 60 -29.38 -0.41 -20.62
N GLU A 61 -29.16 -0.68 -19.34
CA GLU A 61 -27.84 -0.97 -18.76
C GLU A 61 -27.75 -2.43 -18.31
N ALA A 62 -26.61 -3.08 -18.54
CA ALA A 62 -26.26 -4.34 -17.90
C ALA A 62 -24.93 -4.21 -17.12
N ARG A 63 -24.86 -4.80 -15.92
CA ARG A 63 -23.65 -4.83 -15.09
C ARG A 63 -23.49 -6.17 -14.37
N GLY A 64 -22.29 -6.71 -14.33
CA GLY A 64 -22.03 -8.01 -13.70
C GLY A 64 -20.77 -8.67 -14.23
N SER A 65 -20.62 -9.98 -14.00
CA SER A 65 -19.44 -10.76 -14.40
C SER A 65 -19.73 -11.53 -15.69
N LEU A 66 -19.04 -11.19 -16.79
CA LEU A 66 -19.14 -11.94 -18.05
C LEU A 66 -18.75 -13.43 -17.91
N PRO A 67 -17.68 -13.80 -17.17
CA PRO A 67 -17.38 -15.20 -16.91
C PRO A 67 -18.48 -15.96 -16.15
N ARG A 68 -19.23 -15.30 -15.25
CA ARG A 68 -20.39 -15.93 -14.60
C ARG A 68 -21.53 -16.14 -15.59
N TYR A 69 -21.78 -15.14 -16.45
CA TYR A 69 -22.83 -15.22 -17.46
C TYR A 69 -22.60 -16.37 -18.44
N TYR A 70 -21.36 -16.51 -18.92
CA TYR A 70 -20.89 -17.66 -19.70
C TYR A 70 -21.08 -18.99 -18.96
N ASN A 71 -20.63 -19.06 -17.70
CA ASN A 71 -20.78 -20.24 -16.84
C ASN A 71 -22.17 -20.32 -16.15
N ASN A 72 -23.23 -19.97 -16.89
CA ASN A 72 -24.65 -20.08 -16.50
C ASN A 72 -25.02 -19.58 -15.08
N GLY A 73 -24.31 -18.57 -14.56
CA GLY A 73 -24.54 -17.95 -13.25
C GLY A 73 -23.74 -18.50 -12.07
N ASP A 74 -22.93 -19.55 -12.25
CA ASP A 74 -22.15 -20.17 -11.18
C ASP A 74 -20.89 -19.35 -10.81
N HIS A 75 -19.68 -19.83 -11.10
CA HIS A 75 -18.44 -19.23 -10.59
C HIS A 75 -17.58 -18.60 -11.70
N ASN A 76 -16.82 -17.55 -11.33
CA ASN A 76 -15.79 -16.92 -12.18
C ASN A 76 -14.36 -17.24 -11.69
N ALA A 77 -14.14 -18.49 -11.27
CA ALA A 77 -12.85 -18.98 -10.75
C ALA A 77 -11.97 -19.70 -11.79
N PHE A 78 -12.47 -19.89 -13.01
CA PHE A 78 -11.77 -20.54 -14.12
C PHE A 78 -10.98 -19.55 -14.99
N ASP A 79 -10.19 -20.09 -15.93
CA ASP A 79 -9.44 -19.32 -16.93
C ASP A 79 -10.35 -18.89 -18.09
N TYR A 80 -11.19 -17.88 -17.89
CA TYR A 80 -12.04 -17.32 -18.95
C TYR A 80 -11.19 -16.66 -20.04
N ASP A 81 -11.09 -17.23 -21.24
CA ASP A 81 -10.18 -16.78 -22.30
C ASP A 81 -10.84 -15.89 -23.37
N TYR A 82 -10.12 -15.61 -24.45
CA TYR A 82 -10.58 -14.80 -25.59
C TYR A 82 -11.74 -15.47 -26.35
N ASN A 83 -11.71 -16.79 -26.54
CA ASN A 83 -12.75 -17.54 -27.24
C ASN A 83 -14.02 -17.65 -26.38
N ASP A 84 -13.86 -17.84 -25.06
CA ASP A 84 -14.99 -17.76 -24.10
C ASP A 84 -15.67 -16.38 -24.18
N PHE A 85 -14.90 -15.30 -24.34
CA PHE A 85 -15.43 -13.95 -24.50
C PHE A 85 -16.17 -13.72 -25.82
N LEU A 86 -15.67 -14.25 -26.95
CA LEU A 86 -16.40 -14.21 -28.22
C LEU A 86 -17.74 -14.94 -28.10
N THR A 87 -17.72 -16.17 -27.60
CA THR A 87 -18.92 -16.98 -27.32
C THR A 87 -19.89 -16.24 -26.38
N THR A 88 -19.36 -15.52 -25.39
CA THR A 88 -20.17 -14.68 -24.50
C THR A 88 -20.86 -13.52 -25.23
N CYS A 89 -20.21 -12.90 -26.20
CA CYS A 89 -20.83 -11.84 -27.02
C CYS A 89 -21.98 -12.41 -27.86
N ASP A 90 -21.82 -13.60 -28.44
CA ASP A 90 -22.86 -14.28 -29.20
C ASP A 90 -24.05 -14.69 -28.32
N LEU A 91 -23.78 -15.16 -27.09
CA LEU A 91 -24.81 -15.41 -26.08
C LEU A 91 -25.53 -14.12 -25.68
N LEU A 92 -24.82 -13.02 -25.40
CA LEU A 92 -25.43 -11.72 -25.09
C LEU A 92 -26.34 -11.20 -26.23
N LYS A 93 -25.92 -11.41 -27.48
CA LYS A 93 -26.71 -11.06 -28.66
C LYS A 93 -27.97 -11.93 -28.79
N THR A 94 -27.85 -13.23 -28.54
CA THR A 94 -28.93 -14.21 -28.69
C THR A 94 -29.94 -14.16 -27.53
N ASP A 95 -29.45 -14.26 -26.28
CA ASP A 95 -30.29 -14.31 -25.08
C ASP A 95 -30.90 -12.94 -24.73
N LEU A 96 -30.18 -11.84 -24.99
CA LEU A 96 -30.53 -10.50 -24.47
C LEU A 96 -30.67 -9.41 -25.55
N SER A 97 -30.52 -9.73 -26.84
CA SER A 97 -30.49 -8.75 -27.94
C SER A 97 -29.40 -7.67 -27.81
N VAL A 98 -28.32 -7.94 -27.07
CA VAL A 98 -27.22 -6.99 -26.82
C VAL A 98 -26.14 -7.18 -27.90
N SER A 99 -26.12 -6.31 -28.92
CA SER A 99 -25.08 -6.36 -29.97
C SER A 99 -23.81 -5.65 -29.51
N ALA A 100 -22.65 -6.27 -29.72
CA ALA A 100 -21.37 -5.78 -29.19
C ALA A 100 -20.92 -4.45 -29.82
N GLU A 101 -21.31 -4.20 -31.07
CA GLU A 101 -20.97 -3.05 -31.91
C GLU A 101 -21.69 -1.78 -31.45
N THR A 102 -22.96 -1.91 -31.06
CA THR A 102 -23.77 -0.80 -30.52
C THR A 102 -23.55 -0.60 -29.02
N THR A 103 -23.07 -1.63 -28.30
CA THR A 103 -22.93 -1.62 -26.85
C THR A 103 -21.74 -0.78 -26.37
N ASP A 104 -22.05 0.26 -25.61
CA ASP A 104 -21.09 1.27 -25.15
C ASP A 104 -20.55 0.86 -23.76
N LEU A 105 -19.25 0.60 -23.66
CA LEU A 105 -18.62 0.19 -22.39
C LEU A 105 -18.50 1.40 -21.46
N LYS A 106 -18.91 1.25 -20.19
CA LYS A 106 -18.82 2.32 -19.18
C LYS A 106 -17.79 2.01 -18.11
N ARG A 107 -17.64 0.73 -17.74
CA ARG A 107 -16.56 0.18 -16.90
C ARG A 107 -16.28 -1.27 -17.27
N PHE A 108 -15.05 -1.71 -17.04
CA PHE A 108 -14.68 -3.12 -17.08
C PHE A 108 -13.53 -3.44 -16.14
N GLU A 109 -13.42 -4.71 -15.75
CA GLU A 109 -12.33 -5.27 -14.97
C GLU A 109 -11.58 -6.28 -15.87
N PHE A 110 -10.25 -6.23 -15.85
CA PHE A 110 -9.41 -7.19 -16.57
C PHE A 110 -8.27 -7.68 -15.69
N GLY A 111 -7.92 -8.95 -15.77
CA GLY A 111 -6.95 -9.57 -14.88
C GLY A 111 -6.68 -11.03 -15.19
N LEU A 112 -5.96 -11.68 -14.28
CA LEU A 112 -5.59 -13.09 -14.35
C LEU A 112 -5.60 -13.76 -12.98
N ASN A 113 -5.75 -15.08 -12.99
CA ASN A 113 -5.61 -15.96 -11.83
C ASN A 113 -4.31 -16.78 -11.98
N ILE A 114 -3.43 -16.79 -10.97
CA ILE A 114 -2.27 -17.69 -10.93
C ILE A 114 -2.26 -18.49 -9.62
N ASN A 115 -1.72 -19.70 -9.68
CA ASN A 115 -1.40 -20.48 -8.48
C ASN A 115 0.01 -20.10 -8.03
N LEU A 116 0.13 -19.58 -6.81
CA LEU A 116 1.43 -19.26 -6.21
C LEU A 116 2.09 -20.53 -5.65
N PRO A 117 3.43 -20.65 -5.73
CA PRO A 117 4.15 -21.73 -5.05
C PRO A 117 4.09 -21.60 -3.52
N PHE A 118 3.84 -20.40 -2.99
CA PHE A 118 3.82 -20.05 -1.57
C PHE A 118 2.49 -19.37 -1.16
N ASP A 119 2.32 -19.09 0.13
CA ASP A 119 1.13 -18.40 0.65
C ASP A 119 1.02 -16.93 0.19
N ILE A 120 -0.18 -16.54 -0.26
CA ILE A 120 -0.46 -15.21 -0.83
C ILE A 120 -0.23 -14.04 0.13
N SER A 121 -0.27 -14.27 1.45
CA SER A 121 0.08 -13.25 2.46
C SER A 121 1.47 -12.66 2.23
N ASN A 122 2.42 -13.44 1.71
CA ASN A 122 3.76 -12.98 1.36
C ASN A 122 3.73 -11.90 0.26
N VAL A 123 2.81 -12.00 -0.71
CA VAL A 123 2.60 -10.95 -1.73
C VAL A 123 2.06 -9.67 -1.09
N TYR A 124 1.09 -9.80 -0.19
CA TYR A 124 0.50 -8.65 0.52
C TYR A 124 1.52 -7.89 1.37
N GLU A 125 2.51 -8.60 1.92
CA GLU A 125 3.59 -7.99 2.68
C GLU A 125 4.70 -7.41 1.80
N ALA A 126 5.01 -8.04 0.66
CA ALA A 126 6.07 -7.60 -0.25
C ALA A 126 5.67 -6.36 -1.08
N VAL A 127 4.41 -6.26 -1.51
CA VAL A 127 3.90 -5.13 -2.30
C VAL A 127 3.70 -3.89 -1.42
N LYS A 128 4.42 -2.80 -1.73
CA LYS A 128 4.40 -1.56 -0.92
C LYS A 128 3.59 -0.43 -1.54
N CYS A 129 3.80 -0.16 -2.83
CA CYS A 129 3.14 0.93 -3.54
C CYS A 129 3.30 0.80 -5.06
N TYR A 130 2.57 1.62 -5.81
CA TYR A 130 2.80 1.85 -7.24
C TYR A 130 2.48 3.31 -7.58
N LYS A 131 3.38 3.97 -8.33
CA LYS A 131 3.29 5.41 -8.69
C LYS A 131 2.93 6.30 -7.49
N MET A 132 3.66 6.13 -6.38
CA MET A 132 3.48 6.84 -5.08
C MET A 132 2.12 6.60 -4.39
N ASN A 133 1.26 5.72 -4.90
CA ASN A 133 0.02 5.33 -4.22
C ASN A 133 0.27 4.06 -3.41
N ILE A 134 0.00 4.13 -2.10
CA ILE A 134 0.27 3.07 -1.12
C ILE A 134 -0.69 1.89 -1.34
N ALA A 135 -0.18 0.67 -1.12
CA ALA A 135 -1.03 -0.52 -1.03
C ALA A 135 -1.91 -0.47 0.23
N GLY A 136 -3.20 -0.27 0.04
CA GLY A 136 -4.23 -0.31 1.09
C GLY A 136 -4.79 -1.72 1.27
N ILE A 137 -5.57 -1.92 2.34
CA ILE A 137 -6.22 -3.20 2.63
C ILE A 137 -7.43 -3.38 1.68
N ASN A 138 -7.50 -4.52 0.99
CA ASN A 138 -8.74 -4.95 0.32
C ASN A 138 -9.62 -5.73 1.31
N LYS A 139 -10.89 -5.36 1.41
CA LYS A 139 -11.87 -5.99 2.31
C LYS A 139 -13.12 -6.43 1.56
N ILE A 140 -13.67 -7.58 1.95
CA ILE A 140 -14.92 -8.14 1.48
C ILE A 140 -15.71 -8.56 2.71
N ASN A 141 -16.95 -8.07 2.85
CA ASN A 141 -17.81 -8.28 4.01
C ASN A 141 -17.07 -8.01 5.35
N GLY A 142 -16.35 -6.89 5.41
CA GLY A 142 -15.54 -6.47 6.58
C GLY A 142 -14.20 -7.20 6.77
N LYS A 143 -14.04 -8.42 6.22
CA LYS A 143 -12.83 -9.25 6.34
C LYS A 143 -11.78 -8.87 5.29
N ARG A 144 -10.49 -8.91 5.65
CA ARG A 144 -9.39 -8.68 4.70
C ARG A 144 -9.31 -9.85 3.71
N ASN A 145 -9.36 -9.57 2.41
CA ASN A 145 -9.13 -10.56 1.35
C ASN A 145 -7.85 -10.28 0.52
N GLY A 146 -7.17 -9.15 0.76
CA GLY A 146 -5.90 -8.86 0.09
C GLY A 146 -5.48 -7.41 0.21
N ILE A 147 -4.97 -6.85 -0.89
CA ILE A 147 -4.54 -5.46 -1.01
C ILE A 147 -5.13 -4.78 -2.25
N LYS A 148 -5.20 -3.45 -2.23
CA LYS A 148 -5.64 -2.63 -3.35
C LYS A 148 -4.88 -1.32 -3.46
N ILE A 149 -4.73 -0.79 -4.68
CA ILE A 149 -4.08 0.49 -4.97
C ILE A 149 -5.05 1.33 -5.80
N ASP A 150 -5.54 2.43 -5.24
CA ASP A 150 -6.61 3.22 -5.82
C ASP A 150 -6.08 4.40 -6.65
N PHE A 151 -6.67 4.61 -7.84
CA PHE A 151 -6.49 5.81 -8.64
C PHE A 151 -7.85 6.38 -9.09
N GLN A 152 -7.83 7.62 -9.57
CA GLN A 152 -9.03 8.32 -10.06
C GLN A 152 -9.66 7.65 -11.30
N GLN A 153 -8.85 7.00 -12.15
CA GLN A 153 -9.27 6.40 -13.41
C GLN A 153 -9.38 4.86 -13.36
N TYR A 154 -8.66 4.20 -12.46
CA TYR A 154 -8.64 2.75 -12.29
C TYR A 154 -8.28 2.37 -10.84
N GLU A 155 -8.50 1.11 -10.46
CA GLU A 155 -8.00 0.51 -9.22
C GLU A 155 -7.23 -0.77 -9.57
N ILE A 156 -6.23 -1.13 -8.78
CA ILE A 156 -5.56 -2.44 -8.85
C ILE A 156 -5.96 -3.22 -7.60
N LYS A 157 -6.45 -4.45 -7.76
CA LYS A 157 -6.69 -5.38 -6.64
C LYS A 157 -5.75 -6.59 -6.78
N ILE A 158 -5.17 -7.02 -5.65
CA ILE A 158 -4.42 -8.28 -5.55
C ILE A 158 -4.99 -9.04 -4.36
N TYR A 159 -5.60 -10.20 -4.61
CA TYR A 159 -6.40 -10.90 -3.60
C TYR A 159 -6.46 -12.41 -3.81
N ASP A 160 -6.86 -13.11 -2.75
CA ASP A 160 -7.07 -14.55 -2.75
C ASP A 160 -8.44 -14.86 -3.38
N LYS A 161 -8.41 -15.43 -4.58
CA LYS A 161 -9.61 -15.78 -5.34
C LYS A 161 -10.20 -17.11 -4.88
N GLY A 162 -9.38 -18.03 -4.37
CA GLY A 162 -9.88 -19.26 -3.74
C GLY A 162 -10.58 -18.97 -2.42
N LEU A 163 -10.07 -18.05 -1.60
CA LEU A 163 -10.76 -17.58 -0.38
C LEU A 163 -12.07 -16.86 -0.70
N HIS A 164 -12.10 -16.07 -1.78
CA HIS A 164 -13.34 -15.46 -2.26
C HIS A 164 -14.42 -16.52 -2.61
N GLN A 165 -14.03 -17.62 -3.25
CA GLN A 165 -14.98 -18.64 -3.74
C GLN A 165 -15.34 -19.68 -2.66
N THR A 166 -14.35 -20.21 -1.95
CA THR A 166 -14.49 -21.36 -1.04
C THR A 166 -14.59 -20.98 0.43
N LYS A 167 -14.36 -19.70 0.78
CA LYS A 167 -14.20 -19.19 2.15
C LYS A 167 -13.01 -19.81 2.93
N LYS A 168 -12.09 -20.52 2.25
CA LYS A 168 -10.84 -21.08 2.81
C LYS A 168 -9.60 -20.43 2.16
N PRO A 169 -8.53 -20.10 2.91
CA PRO A 169 -7.30 -19.56 2.34
C PRO A 169 -6.73 -20.46 1.23
N SER A 170 -6.19 -19.86 0.17
CA SER A 170 -5.65 -20.57 -0.97
C SER A 170 -4.39 -19.91 -1.53
N ARG A 171 -3.74 -20.59 -2.47
CA ARG A 171 -2.63 -20.03 -3.26
C ARG A 171 -3.09 -19.42 -4.60
N LEU A 172 -4.40 -19.37 -4.87
CA LEU A 172 -4.97 -18.82 -6.10
C LEU A 172 -5.04 -17.29 -6.01
N MET A 173 -3.98 -16.62 -6.44
CA MET A 173 -3.91 -15.17 -6.51
C MET A 173 -4.60 -14.65 -7.76
N ARG A 174 -5.53 -13.70 -7.60
CA ARG A 174 -5.97 -12.83 -8.69
C ARG A 174 -5.23 -11.50 -8.65
N PHE A 175 -4.78 -11.07 -9.82
CA PHE A 175 -4.33 -9.71 -10.09
C PHE A 175 -5.32 -9.06 -11.07
N GLU A 176 -5.94 -7.93 -10.67
CA GLU A 176 -7.11 -7.36 -11.34
C GLU A 176 -6.95 -5.84 -11.48
N VAL A 177 -7.23 -5.31 -12.67
CA VAL A 177 -7.25 -3.89 -13.00
C VAL A 177 -8.70 -3.49 -13.29
N VAL A 178 -9.26 -2.66 -12.43
CA VAL A 178 -10.64 -2.17 -12.48
C VAL A 178 -10.66 -0.81 -13.16
N VAL A 179 -11.23 -0.71 -14.35
CA VAL A 179 -11.35 0.56 -15.07
C VAL A 179 -12.58 1.33 -14.61
N LYS A 180 -12.37 2.49 -13.99
CA LYS A 180 -13.44 3.36 -13.45
C LYS A 180 -13.91 4.43 -14.42
N LYS A 181 -13.03 4.86 -15.34
CA LYS A 181 -13.25 5.97 -16.28
C LYS A 181 -12.82 5.58 -17.70
N MET A 182 -13.67 5.86 -18.68
CA MET A 182 -13.39 5.54 -20.09
C MET A 182 -12.22 6.32 -20.70
N GLU A 183 -11.73 7.39 -20.07
CA GLU A 183 -10.46 8.04 -20.48
C GLU A 183 -9.25 7.09 -20.36
N TYR A 184 -9.30 6.11 -19.45
CA TYR A 184 -8.27 5.06 -19.35
C TYR A 184 -8.50 3.94 -20.36
N ALA A 185 -9.76 3.52 -20.55
CA ALA A 185 -10.14 2.53 -21.57
C ALA A 185 -9.74 2.96 -22.98
N LYS A 186 -10.02 4.22 -23.35
CA LYS A 186 -9.67 4.79 -24.66
C LYS A 186 -8.17 4.76 -24.94
N LYS A 187 -7.30 4.90 -23.93
CA LYS A 187 -5.83 4.79 -24.07
C LYS A 187 -5.36 3.36 -24.35
N LEU A 188 -6.21 2.37 -24.08
CA LEU A 188 -5.99 0.96 -24.41
C LEU A 188 -6.66 0.56 -25.74
N GLY A 189 -7.35 1.50 -26.40
CA GLY A 189 -8.12 1.26 -27.62
C GLY A 189 -9.55 0.74 -27.39
N VAL A 190 -10.14 0.95 -26.21
CA VAL A 190 -11.45 0.40 -25.84
C VAL A 190 -12.49 1.50 -25.59
N LYS A 191 -13.63 1.41 -26.29
CA LYS A 191 -14.84 2.23 -26.11
C LYS A 191 -16.10 1.35 -26.03
N THR A 192 -16.26 0.38 -26.91
CA THR A 192 -17.42 -0.51 -27.06
C THR A 192 -17.13 -1.91 -26.54
N LEU A 193 -18.14 -2.79 -26.56
CA LEU A 193 -17.93 -4.22 -26.32
C LEU A 193 -17.22 -4.89 -27.52
N ALA A 194 -17.51 -4.47 -28.75
CA ALA A 194 -16.84 -4.96 -29.96
C ALA A 194 -15.33 -4.67 -30.00
N ASP A 195 -14.87 -3.56 -29.42
CA ASP A 195 -13.41 -3.32 -29.29
C ASP A 195 -12.70 -4.42 -28.49
N LEU A 196 -13.40 -5.08 -27.55
CA LEU A 196 -12.87 -6.23 -26.80
C LEU A 196 -12.92 -7.54 -27.60
N GLN A 197 -13.63 -7.61 -28.73
CA GLN A 197 -13.59 -8.74 -29.66
C GLN A 197 -12.35 -8.68 -30.58
N ASN A 198 -11.44 -7.71 -30.40
CA ASN A 198 -10.18 -7.64 -31.10
C ASN A 198 -9.03 -8.27 -30.27
N LYS A 199 -8.38 -9.33 -30.80
CA LYS A 199 -7.25 -10.03 -30.18
C LYS A 199 -6.07 -9.08 -29.84
N ASP A 200 -5.82 -8.03 -30.63
CA ASP A 200 -4.79 -7.01 -30.33
C ASP A 200 -5.09 -6.19 -29.07
N VAL A 201 -6.36 -6.01 -28.72
CA VAL A 201 -6.74 -5.33 -27.47
C VAL A 201 -6.37 -6.22 -26.27
N TRP A 202 -6.58 -7.53 -26.35
CA TRP A 202 -6.18 -8.47 -25.30
C TRP A 202 -4.65 -8.53 -25.11
N LEU A 203 -3.89 -8.38 -26.18
CA LEU A 203 -2.44 -8.16 -26.10
C LEU A 203 -2.09 -6.87 -25.34
N LYS A 204 -2.70 -5.74 -25.69
CA LYS A 204 -2.50 -4.45 -24.99
C LYS A 204 -2.91 -4.53 -23.50
N LEU A 205 -3.97 -5.26 -23.16
CA LEU A 205 -4.36 -5.52 -21.77
C LEU A 205 -3.31 -6.37 -21.02
N SER A 206 -2.73 -7.37 -21.69
CA SER A 206 -1.66 -8.23 -21.17
C SER A 206 -0.37 -7.45 -20.90
N GLU A 207 0.09 -6.67 -21.89
CA GLU A 207 1.22 -5.73 -21.76
C GLU A 207 0.97 -4.78 -20.59
N ARG A 208 -0.24 -4.22 -20.48
CA ARG A 208 -0.61 -3.28 -19.41
C ARG A 208 -0.58 -3.91 -18.02
N ILE A 209 -0.96 -5.19 -17.88
CA ILE A 209 -0.81 -5.94 -16.62
C ILE A 209 0.67 -6.09 -16.26
N LEU A 210 1.51 -6.55 -17.21
CA LEU A 210 2.95 -6.74 -17.00
C LEU A 210 3.67 -5.42 -16.69
N GLU A 211 3.32 -4.33 -17.35
CA GLU A 211 3.77 -2.98 -17.01
C GLU A 211 3.45 -2.64 -15.55
N ILE A 212 2.18 -2.75 -15.13
CA ILE A 212 1.79 -2.41 -13.75
C ILE A 212 2.56 -3.29 -12.75
N TRP A 213 2.62 -4.61 -12.99
CA TRP A 213 3.33 -5.54 -12.11
C TRP A 213 4.82 -5.23 -12.02
N SER A 214 5.51 -5.06 -13.15
CA SER A 214 6.93 -4.71 -13.19
C SER A 214 7.22 -3.40 -12.47
N ASP A 215 6.30 -2.43 -12.56
CA ASP A 215 6.46 -1.08 -12.02
C ASP A 215 6.08 -0.96 -10.52
N ILE A 216 5.30 -1.91 -9.96
CA ILE A 216 5.02 -2.03 -8.52
C ILE A 216 6.32 -2.14 -7.70
N ILE A 217 6.39 -1.41 -6.58
CA ILE A 217 7.42 -1.61 -5.56
C ILE A 217 7.08 -2.90 -4.81
N PHE A 218 7.85 -3.94 -5.11
CA PHE A 218 7.84 -5.24 -4.47
C PHE A 218 9.19 -5.43 -3.76
N ILE A 219 9.14 -5.75 -2.47
CA ILE A 219 10.34 -5.95 -1.64
C ILE A 219 10.32 -7.38 -1.15
N ASP A 220 11.14 -8.18 -1.82
CA ASP A 220 11.44 -9.55 -1.42
C ASP A 220 12.19 -9.55 -0.07
N LYS A 221 11.93 -10.58 0.75
CA LYS A 221 12.60 -10.78 2.04
C LYS A 221 13.95 -11.50 1.89
N SER A 222 14.25 -12.03 0.71
CA SER A 222 15.46 -12.80 0.37
C SER A 222 16.79 -12.02 0.28
N LEU A 223 16.83 -10.74 0.65
CA LEU A 223 18.07 -9.94 0.58
C LEU A 223 19.00 -10.21 1.78
N ASP A 224 20.29 -10.47 1.52
CA ASP A 224 21.32 -10.65 2.53
C ASP A 224 21.66 -9.33 3.24
N TYR A 225 20.86 -9.05 4.25
CA TYR A 225 21.01 -7.92 5.15
C TYR A 225 22.37 -7.90 5.88
N ARG A 226 23.03 -9.04 6.09
CA ARG A 226 24.30 -9.13 6.83
C ARG A 226 25.49 -8.64 5.98
N GLN A 227 25.42 -8.78 4.66
CA GLN A 227 26.42 -8.26 3.72
C GLN A 227 26.32 -6.73 3.49
N MET A 228 25.24 -6.09 3.95
CA MET A 228 25.06 -4.64 3.85
C MET A 228 25.80 -3.89 4.97
N THR A 229 26.48 -2.80 4.65
CA THR A 229 27.01 -1.88 5.69
C THR A 229 25.88 -1.27 6.52
N ASN A 230 26.17 -0.83 7.75
CA ASN A 230 25.23 -0.12 8.64
C ASN A 230 24.47 1.04 7.97
N THR A 231 25.06 1.71 6.97
CA THR A 231 24.41 2.78 6.20
C THR A 231 23.46 2.24 5.13
N GLN A 232 23.86 1.16 4.45
CA GLN A 232 23.01 0.46 3.47
C GLN A 232 21.81 -0.20 4.17
N GLN A 233 22.03 -0.92 5.27
CA GLN A 233 20.99 -1.49 6.14
C GLN A 233 19.92 -0.46 6.51
N LYS A 234 20.32 0.70 7.06
CA LYS A 234 19.40 1.80 7.41
C LYS A 234 18.65 2.38 6.21
N LYS A 235 19.24 2.36 5.01
CA LYS A 235 18.58 2.79 3.77
C LYS A 235 17.58 1.74 3.30
N TYR A 236 17.93 0.45 3.40
CA TYR A 236 17.09 -0.68 3.03
C TYR A 236 15.85 -0.79 3.92
N LEU A 237 16.00 -0.67 5.24
CA LEU A 237 14.87 -0.66 6.19
C LEU A 237 13.80 0.39 5.84
N ARG A 238 14.20 1.55 5.30
CA ARG A 238 13.24 2.60 4.87
C ARG A 238 12.38 2.17 3.69
N PHE A 239 12.82 1.21 2.88
CA PHE A 239 12.01 0.72 1.77
C PHE A 239 10.81 -0.11 2.26
N PHE A 240 10.87 -0.74 3.43
CA PHE A 240 9.74 -1.51 3.98
C PHE A 240 8.54 -0.65 4.39
N ASP A 241 8.80 0.59 4.79
CA ASP A 241 7.80 1.58 5.13
C ASP A 241 7.02 2.02 3.88
N VAL A 242 5.71 1.74 3.84
CA VAL A 242 4.84 2.16 2.75
C VAL A 242 4.69 3.69 2.69
N HIS A 243 4.72 4.37 3.84
CA HIS A 243 4.61 5.82 3.91
C HIS A 243 5.88 6.51 3.42
N TYR A 244 7.05 5.87 3.53
CA TYR A 244 8.26 6.36 2.88
C TYR A 244 8.01 6.57 1.38
N TRP A 245 7.46 5.57 0.69
CA TRP A 245 7.21 5.67 -0.76
C TRP A 245 6.09 6.65 -1.13
N GLY A 246 4.99 6.65 -0.37
CA GLY A 246 3.86 7.54 -0.65
C GLY A 246 4.18 9.02 -0.48
N ASN A 247 5.12 9.35 0.41
CA ASN A 247 5.56 10.72 0.66
C ASN A 247 6.71 11.21 -0.26
N LEU A 248 7.13 10.42 -1.25
CA LEU A 248 8.13 10.86 -2.23
C LEU A 248 7.48 11.67 -3.35
N ASN A 249 8.13 12.76 -3.77
CA ASN A 249 7.83 13.37 -5.06
C ASN A 249 8.32 12.46 -6.21
N ARG A 250 7.70 12.58 -7.39
CA ARG A 250 7.98 11.78 -8.59
C ARG A 250 9.47 11.56 -8.88
N ASN A 251 10.29 12.61 -8.84
CA ASN A 251 11.72 12.53 -9.15
C ASN A 251 12.51 11.77 -8.06
N THR A 252 12.12 11.92 -6.79
CA THR A 252 12.69 11.12 -5.70
C THR A 252 12.18 9.69 -5.66
N TYR A 253 10.94 9.44 -6.11
CA TYR A 253 10.32 8.13 -6.20
C TYR A 253 11.06 7.21 -7.16
N TYR A 254 11.24 7.63 -8.42
CA TYR A 254 11.98 6.82 -9.40
C TYR A 254 13.44 6.61 -8.98
N LYS A 255 14.11 7.65 -8.44
CA LYS A 255 15.46 7.48 -7.87
C LYS A 255 15.49 6.49 -6.69
N ALA A 256 14.49 6.48 -5.81
CA ALA A 256 14.42 5.52 -4.72
C ALA A 256 14.20 4.09 -5.23
N LYS A 257 13.37 3.92 -6.26
CA LYS A 257 13.12 2.66 -6.96
C LYS A 257 14.37 2.12 -7.65
N ASP A 258 15.12 2.96 -8.35
CA ASP A 258 16.41 2.57 -8.95
C ASP A 258 17.43 2.17 -7.89
N ASN A 259 17.41 2.83 -6.73
CA ASN A 259 18.22 2.43 -5.59
C ASN A 259 17.77 1.07 -5.02
N LEU A 260 16.46 0.78 -4.94
CA LEU A 260 15.96 -0.54 -4.53
C LEU A 260 16.40 -1.64 -5.51
N LYS A 261 16.26 -1.42 -6.83
CA LYS A 261 16.76 -2.35 -7.87
C LYS A 261 18.26 -2.65 -7.71
N LYS A 262 19.07 -1.62 -7.42
CA LYS A 262 20.51 -1.77 -7.14
C LYS A 262 20.80 -2.54 -5.84
N PHE A 263 19.95 -2.41 -4.81
CA PHE A 263 20.07 -3.22 -3.61
C PHE A 263 19.70 -4.69 -3.88
N GLN A 264 18.66 -4.94 -4.67
CA GLN A 264 18.24 -6.29 -5.05
C GLN A 264 19.33 -6.99 -5.87
N SER A 265 19.84 -6.36 -6.94
CA SER A 265 20.93 -6.93 -7.74
C SER A 265 22.25 -7.20 -7.00
N LEU A 266 22.55 -6.46 -5.92
CA LEU A 266 23.77 -6.66 -5.14
C LEU A 266 23.63 -7.65 -3.98
N TYR A 267 22.42 -7.83 -3.43
CA TYR A 267 22.22 -8.54 -2.16
C TYR A 267 21.19 -9.68 -2.21
N SER A 268 20.54 -9.96 -3.35
CA SER A 268 19.64 -11.11 -3.47
C SER A 268 20.37 -12.43 -3.24
N LYS A 269 19.88 -13.22 -2.28
CA LYS A 269 20.27 -14.63 -2.08
C LYS A 269 19.03 -15.51 -2.13
N GLY A 270 19.06 -16.56 -2.94
CA GLY A 270 17.88 -17.39 -3.20
C GLY A 270 17.01 -16.83 -4.33
N ILE A 271 15.75 -17.24 -4.37
CA ILE A 271 14.85 -16.98 -5.50
C ILE A 271 14.15 -15.63 -5.35
N ASN A 272 14.12 -14.84 -6.42
CA ASN A 272 13.32 -13.63 -6.51
C ASN A 272 11.86 -13.99 -6.79
N ALA A 273 10.98 -13.91 -5.79
CA ALA A 273 9.57 -14.24 -5.97
C ALA A 273 8.86 -13.31 -6.97
N LYS A 274 9.35 -12.09 -7.18
CA LYS A 274 8.78 -11.19 -8.19
C LYS A 274 9.01 -11.72 -9.60
N GLU A 275 10.19 -12.28 -9.87
CA GLU A 275 10.53 -12.90 -11.16
C GLU A 275 9.69 -14.16 -11.40
N VAL A 276 9.50 -15.00 -10.37
CA VAL A 276 8.65 -16.20 -10.49
C VAL A 276 7.19 -15.83 -10.75
N ILE A 277 6.63 -14.86 -10.02
CA ILE A 277 5.28 -14.33 -10.32
C ILE A 277 5.22 -13.73 -11.75
N THR A 278 6.28 -13.08 -12.24
CA THR A 278 6.31 -12.55 -13.61
C THR A 278 6.25 -13.65 -14.67
N GLY A 279 6.96 -14.77 -14.50
CA GLY A 279 6.83 -15.91 -15.42
C GLY A 279 5.43 -16.52 -15.41
N LEU A 280 4.87 -16.77 -14.22
CA LEU A 280 3.49 -17.24 -14.06
C LEU A 280 2.45 -16.27 -14.66
N PHE A 281 2.72 -14.96 -14.63
CA PHE A 281 1.88 -13.98 -15.32
C PHE A 281 1.98 -14.14 -16.84
N ILE A 282 3.18 -14.26 -17.40
CA ILE A 282 3.38 -14.40 -18.85
C ILE A 282 2.68 -15.67 -19.34
N GLU A 283 2.98 -16.83 -18.77
CA GLU A 283 2.35 -18.12 -19.13
C GLU A 283 0.81 -18.04 -19.11
N LYS A 284 0.25 -17.50 -18.01
CA LYS A 284 -1.20 -17.36 -17.86
C LYS A 284 -1.80 -16.36 -18.87
N LEU A 285 -1.11 -15.25 -19.16
CA LEU A 285 -1.59 -14.28 -20.15
C LEU A 285 -1.58 -14.88 -21.56
N GLN A 286 -0.52 -15.62 -21.94
CA GLN A 286 -0.43 -16.33 -23.22
C GLN A 286 -1.63 -17.27 -23.40
N LYS A 287 -1.94 -18.10 -22.39
CA LYS A 287 -3.14 -18.96 -22.37
C LYS A 287 -4.43 -18.15 -22.54
N LEU A 288 -4.63 -17.10 -21.73
CA LEU A 288 -5.87 -16.30 -21.74
C LEU A 288 -6.08 -15.51 -23.05
N THR A 289 -5.02 -15.27 -23.83
CA THR A 289 -5.10 -14.62 -25.14
C THR A 289 -5.29 -15.59 -26.32
N THR A 290 -5.32 -16.91 -26.07
CA THR A 290 -5.40 -17.98 -27.08
C THR A 290 -4.39 -17.80 -28.23
N LEU A 291 -3.17 -17.39 -27.88
CA LEU A 291 -2.07 -17.19 -28.83
C LEU A 291 -1.07 -18.35 -28.78
N THR A 292 -0.56 -18.78 -29.92
CA THR A 292 0.66 -19.59 -29.97
C THR A 292 1.90 -18.75 -29.61
N PRO A 293 3.00 -19.37 -29.12
CA PRO A 293 4.25 -18.67 -28.88
C PRO A 293 4.77 -17.86 -30.08
N GLU A 294 4.53 -18.31 -31.32
CA GLU A 294 4.89 -17.55 -32.52
C GLU A 294 4.02 -16.29 -32.70
N GLU A 295 2.69 -16.37 -32.49
CA GLU A 295 1.78 -15.22 -32.65
C GLU A 295 2.04 -14.10 -31.63
N ILE A 296 2.58 -14.43 -30.45
CA ILE A 296 2.97 -13.46 -29.42
C ILE A 296 4.18 -12.62 -29.86
N GLY A 297 5.03 -13.18 -30.73
CA GLY A 297 6.31 -12.61 -31.13
C GLY A 297 7.17 -12.21 -29.93
N ASP A 298 7.96 -11.13 -30.05
CA ASP A 298 8.73 -10.62 -28.92
C ASP A 298 7.89 -9.85 -27.88
N LYS A 299 6.59 -9.60 -28.10
CA LYS A 299 5.84 -8.55 -27.37
C LYS A 299 5.77 -8.82 -25.85
N LEU A 300 5.33 -10.01 -25.45
CA LEU A 300 5.35 -10.45 -24.05
C LEU A 300 6.72 -11.05 -23.66
N THR A 301 7.44 -11.59 -24.64
CA THR A 301 8.74 -12.27 -24.49
C THR A 301 9.85 -11.31 -24.05
N LYS A 302 9.76 -10.02 -24.37
CA LYS A 302 10.58 -8.94 -23.79
C LYS A 302 10.48 -8.80 -22.26
N PHE A 303 9.42 -9.33 -21.64
CA PHE A 303 9.29 -9.41 -20.18
C PHE A 303 9.79 -10.73 -19.60
N GLN A 304 10.09 -11.73 -20.43
CA GLN A 304 10.89 -12.88 -20.01
C GLN A 304 12.35 -12.40 -19.89
N ASN A 305 12.88 -12.41 -18.66
CA ASN A 305 14.33 -12.40 -18.50
C ASN A 305 14.86 -13.66 -19.19
N GLN A 306 15.68 -13.52 -20.24
CA GLN A 306 16.25 -14.64 -21.00
C GLN A 306 16.99 -15.64 -20.08
N LYS A 307 16.27 -16.67 -19.64
CA LYS A 307 16.75 -17.83 -18.88
C LYS A 307 15.86 -19.02 -19.19
N ASN A 308 16.48 -20.18 -19.39
CA ASN A 308 15.81 -21.40 -19.85
C ASN A 308 14.65 -21.80 -18.91
N ASN A 309 13.57 -22.37 -19.46
CA ASN A 309 12.40 -22.82 -18.70
C ASN A 309 12.74 -23.77 -17.53
N GLU A 310 13.83 -24.54 -17.64
CA GLU A 310 14.34 -25.40 -16.57
C GLU A 310 14.79 -24.62 -15.31
N ASP A 311 15.47 -23.49 -15.48
CA ASP A 311 15.86 -22.60 -14.36
C ASP A 311 14.64 -21.94 -13.72
N PHE A 312 13.59 -21.66 -14.50
CA PHE A 312 12.31 -21.17 -13.98
C PHE A 312 11.59 -22.23 -13.14
N ASN A 313 11.39 -23.44 -13.69
CA ASN A 313 10.72 -24.54 -12.99
C ASN A 313 11.47 -24.94 -11.72
N GLN A 314 12.80 -24.96 -11.75
CA GLN A 314 13.61 -25.25 -10.57
C GLN A 314 13.47 -24.16 -9.49
N LYS A 315 13.35 -22.88 -9.87
CA LYS A 315 13.08 -21.78 -8.93
C LYS A 315 11.70 -21.87 -8.30
N GLU A 316 10.67 -22.16 -9.09
CA GLU A 316 9.32 -22.35 -8.56
C GLU A 316 9.27 -23.53 -7.58
N GLN A 317 9.88 -24.66 -7.94
CA GLN A 317 9.92 -25.85 -7.08
C GLN A 317 10.68 -25.61 -5.77
N ARG A 318 11.79 -24.84 -5.80
CA ARG A 318 12.47 -24.42 -4.57
C ARG A 318 11.60 -23.51 -3.71
N LEU A 319 10.86 -22.56 -4.29
CA LEU A 319 9.92 -21.71 -3.54
C LEU A 319 8.74 -22.46 -2.90
N LYS A 320 8.33 -23.62 -3.45
CA LYS A 320 7.35 -24.52 -2.80
C LYS A 320 7.90 -25.16 -1.51
N ASN A 321 9.22 -25.40 -1.49
CA ASN A 321 9.92 -26.11 -0.41
C ASN A 321 10.60 -25.15 0.60
N GLU A 322 10.85 -23.90 0.23
CA GLU A 322 11.41 -22.90 1.12
C GLU A 322 10.35 -22.34 2.08
N ASN A 323 10.56 -22.57 3.39
CA ASN A 323 9.87 -21.78 4.42
C ASN A 323 10.24 -20.30 4.25
N TRP A 324 9.32 -19.53 3.68
CA TRP A 324 9.50 -18.12 3.34
C TRP A 324 9.93 -17.31 4.57
N ARG A 325 11.23 -16.98 4.63
CA ARG A 325 11.82 -16.38 5.82
C ARG A 325 11.25 -14.99 6.04
N GLN A 326 10.53 -14.81 7.15
CA GLN A 326 10.31 -13.46 7.67
C GLN A 326 11.68 -12.83 7.97
N ILE A 327 11.87 -11.53 7.68
CA ILE A 327 13.13 -10.86 7.98
C ILE A 327 13.23 -10.75 9.49
N ASN A 328 13.99 -11.67 10.09
CA ASN A 328 14.31 -11.58 11.50
C ASN A 328 15.43 -10.54 11.69
N HIS A 329 15.04 -9.35 12.12
CA HIS A 329 15.98 -8.26 12.43
C HIS A 329 16.92 -8.58 13.60
N LEU A 330 16.66 -9.66 14.36
CA LEU A 330 17.47 -10.11 15.50
C LEU A 330 18.53 -11.16 15.12
N ASP A 331 18.48 -11.75 13.92
CA ASP A 331 19.33 -12.89 13.56
C ASP A 331 20.80 -12.51 13.32
N LYS A 332 21.54 -12.43 14.43
CA LYS A 332 23.01 -12.48 14.51
C LYS A 332 23.57 -13.91 14.62
N GLY A 333 22.79 -14.92 14.23
CA GLY A 333 23.23 -16.31 14.20
C GLY A 333 22.34 -17.16 13.30
N LEU A 334 22.76 -18.38 13.00
CA LEU A 334 21.89 -19.47 12.58
C LEU A 334 21.62 -20.34 13.81
N LYS A 335 20.35 -20.61 14.13
CA LYS A 335 19.96 -21.87 14.76
C LYS A 335 18.71 -22.39 14.07
N THR A 336 18.83 -23.60 13.54
CA THR A 336 17.69 -24.42 13.12
C THR A 336 16.90 -24.86 14.35
N GLY A 337 15.57 -24.75 14.29
CA GLY A 337 14.66 -25.20 15.34
C GLY A 337 13.24 -24.92 14.91
N ASN A 338 12.42 -25.97 14.83
CA ASN A 338 10.99 -25.86 14.55
C ASN A 338 10.29 -25.11 15.70
N ILE A 339 9.25 -24.32 15.38
CA ILE A 339 7.98 -24.20 16.11
C ILE A 339 7.02 -23.29 15.31
N LEU A 340 5.78 -23.74 15.20
CA LEU A 340 4.54 -23.06 14.81
C LEU A 340 3.43 -23.72 15.68
N PRO A 341 2.24 -23.12 15.89
CA PRO A 341 1.81 -21.74 15.66
C PRO A 341 1.04 -21.15 16.89
N ASP A 342 0.19 -20.15 16.63
CA ASP A 342 -0.88 -19.58 17.47
C ASP A 342 -0.44 -18.59 18.59
N ILE A 343 -1.23 -17.59 19.03
CA ILE A 343 -2.71 -17.39 19.01
C ILE A 343 -3.10 -15.96 18.59
N TYR A 344 -4.32 -15.80 18.05
CA TYR A 344 -5.02 -14.52 17.78
C TYR A 344 -5.18 -13.61 19.02
N THR A 345 -5.15 -12.28 18.84
CA THR A 345 -5.97 -11.38 19.68
C THR A 345 -6.35 -10.09 18.94
N HIS A 346 -7.50 -9.52 19.31
CA HIS A 346 -8.24 -8.50 18.56
C HIS A 346 -8.05 -7.05 19.07
N PHE A 347 -8.90 -6.14 18.57
CA PHE A 347 -9.20 -4.76 19.01
C PHE A 347 -8.33 -3.66 18.34
N TYR A 348 -8.88 -2.76 17.48
CA TYR A 348 -9.86 -1.66 17.72
C TYR A 348 -9.27 -0.60 18.70
N LYS A 349 -9.36 0.73 18.59
CA LYS A 349 -10.10 1.75 17.79
C LYS A 349 -9.34 3.12 17.98
N GLU A 350 -9.46 4.23 17.24
CA GLU A 350 -10.18 4.65 16.02
C GLU A 350 -9.49 5.91 15.36
N ASN A 351 -10.25 6.85 14.78
CA ASN A 351 -9.81 8.07 14.08
C ASN A 351 -9.72 9.33 14.99
N ASN A 352 -8.98 10.38 14.58
CA ASN A 352 -9.61 11.57 13.99
C ASN A 352 -8.69 12.67 13.42
N SER A 353 -9.28 13.45 12.51
CA SER A 353 -8.72 14.57 11.75
C SER A 353 -8.88 15.92 12.48
N LYS A 354 -7.99 16.90 12.23
CA LYS A 354 -8.38 18.19 11.60
C LYS A 354 -7.22 19.17 11.35
N ASN A 355 -7.42 19.94 10.28
CA ASN A 355 -6.62 21.00 9.68
C ASN A 355 -6.02 22.05 10.63
N ASN A 356 -4.99 22.75 10.14
CA ASN A 356 -5.18 24.18 9.82
C ASN A 356 -4.31 24.66 8.65
N ASN A 357 -4.95 25.43 7.77
CA ASN A 357 -4.33 26.11 6.63
C ASN A 357 -3.87 27.52 7.02
N THR A 358 -2.93 28.09 6.27
CA THR A 358 -3.05 29.48 5.79
C THR A 358 -2.20 29.67 4.53
N ASN A 359 -2.86 30.14 3.45
CA ASN A 359 -2.20 30.62 2.22
C ASN A 359 -1.65 32.05 2.49
N SER A 360 -0.91 32.75 1.63
CA SER A 360 -0.69 32.72 0.17
C SER A 360 0.70 33.37 -0.13
N SER A 361 1.26 33.53 -1.33
CA SER A 361 0.68 33.88 -2.63
C SER A 361 1.48 33.31 -3.84
N LYS A 362 1.22 33.81 -5.06
CA LYS A 362 1.22 33.00 -6.30
C LYS A 362 2.30 33.34 -7.34
N LYS A 363 2.59 32.31 -8.15
CA LYS A 363 3.05 32.28 -9.57
C LYS A 363 4.49 32.72 -9.91
N SER A 364 5.08 31.89 -10.77
CA SER A 364 6.25 32.17 -11.62
C SER A 364 5.78 32.66 -13.01
N PRO A 365 6.69 33.21 -13.85
CA PRO A 365 7.46 32.33 -14.74
C PRO A 365 8.98 32.64 -14.78
N LYS A 366 9.74 31.72 -15.37
CA LYS A 366 11.20 31.82 -15.53
C LYS A 366 11.57 32.70 -16.73
N LYS A 367 12.68 33.43 -16.64
CA LYS A 367 13.71 33.45 -17.69
C LYS A 367 15.09 33.31 -17.04
N ILE A 368 15.98 32.57 -17.70
CA ILE A 368 17.41 32.51 -17.39
C ILE A 368 18.07 33.62 -18.21
N PRO A 369 18.92 34.46 -17.62
CA PRO A 369 20.20 34.71 -18.26
C PRO A 369 21.38 34.74 -17.27
N GLN A 370 22.41 33.97 -17.64
CA GLN A 370 23.84 34.25 -17.52
C GLN A 370 24.49 34.51 -16.14
N LEU A 371 25.82 34.32 -16.12
CA LEU A 371 26.67 34.53 -14.96
C LEU A 371 26.70 36.03 -14.63
N ASN A 372 26.55 36.35 -13.34
CA ASN A 372 27.19 37.55 -12.82
C ASN A 372 27.78 37.29 -11.43
N GLN A 373 29.00 37.76 -11.23
CA GLN A 373 29.74 37.55 -9.99
C GLN A 373 29.22 38.50 -8.88
N LYS A 374 29.48 38.13 -7.62
CA LYS A 374 29.27 38.89 -6.35
C LYS A 374 27.98 38.56 -5.58
N ASN A 375 27.98 37.39 -4.94
CA ASN A 375 27.78 37.31 -3.48
C ASN A 375 28.34 35.98 -2.97
N ARG A 376 29.62 35.96 -2.60
CA ARG A 376 30.33 34.74 -2.16
C ARG A 376 29.86 34.35 -0.76
N CYS A 377 28.94 33.39 -0.66
CA CYS A 377 28.47 32.92 0.64
C CYS A 377 29.62 32.32 1.48
N LYS A 378 29.72 32.77 2.73
CA LYS A 378 30.70 32.25 3.70
C LYS A 378 30.11 31.06 4.45
N CYS A 379 30.91 30.02 4.66
CA CYS A 379 30.50 28.81 5.39
C CYS A 379 30.05 29.14 6.83
N MET A 380 28.85 28.68 7.23
CA MET A 380 28.32 28.92 8.58
C MET A 380 29.19 28.32 9.72
N SER A 381 30.06 27.34 9.43
CA SER A 381 30.95 26.72 10.41
C SER A 381 32.35 27.32 10.45
N CYS A 382 33.03 27.41 9.30
CA CYS A 382 34.45 27.80 9.21
C CYS A 382 34.70 29.16 8.55
N LYS A 383 33.65 29.90 8.18
CA LYS A 383 33.68 31.24 7.56
C LYS A 383 34.41 31.37 6.22
N LYS A 384 35.11 30.34 5.73
CA LYS A 384 35.69 30.28 4.37
C LYS A 384 34.63 30.56 3.29
N GLU A 385 35.03 31.26 2.23
CA GLU A 385 34.20 31.52 1.06
C GLU A 385 33.87 30.23 0.31
N LEU A 386 32.66 30.14 -0.24
CA LEU A 386 32.15 28.97 -0.95
C LEU A 386 32.22 29.18 -2.47
N THR A 387 33.44 29.36 -2.98
CA THR A 387 33.73 29.61 -4.40
C THR A 387 33.19 28.50 -5.32
N ASN A 388 33.44 27.24 -4.95
CA ASN A 388 33.11 26.06 -5.77
C ASN A 388 31.79 25.40 -5.36
N LYS A 389 30.79 26.19 -4.92
CA LYS A 389 29.46 25.71 -4.51
C LYS A 389 28.36 26.65 -5.00
N ARG A 390 27.13 26.12 -5.08
CA ARG A 390 25.93 26.89 -5.45
C ARG A 390 25.71 28.05 -4.46
N ALA A 391 25.15 29.16 -4.93
CA ALA A 391 24.92 30.38 -4.14
C ALA A 391 24.08 30.19 -2.86
N ASN A 392 23.31 29.10 -2.72
CA ASN A 392 22.56 28.79 -1.50
C ASN A 392 23.28 27.80 -0.55
N ALA A 393 24.54 27.46 -0.81
CA ALA A 393 25.30 26.54 0.03
C ALA A 393 25.63 27.17 1.39
N LYS A 394 25.24 26.48 2.47
CA LYS A 394 25.48 26.93 3.86
C LYS A 394 26.80 26.43 4.45
N PHE A 395 27.44 25.42 3.85
CA PHE A 395 28.59 24.73 4.42
C PHE A 395 29.63 24.35 3.36
N CYS A 396 30.91 24.37 3.75
CA CYS A 396 32.06 23.94 2.93
C CYS A 396 31.97 22.48 2.47
N GLY A 397 31.39 21.64 3.31
CA GLY A 397 31.33 20.19 3.15
C GLY A 397 30.74 19.54 4.40
N LEU A 398 30.73 18.20 4.44
CA LEU A 398 30.07 17.43 5.49
C LEU A 398 30.67 17.68 6.89
N LYS A 399 32.01 17.85 7.00
CA LYS A 399 32.71 18.21 8.25
C LYS A 399 32.17 19.52 8.83
N CYS A 400 32.11 20.58 8.02
CA CYS A 400 31.51 21.87 8.40
C CYS A 400 30.04 21.73 8.83
N LYS A 401 29.23 20.99 8.07
CA LYS A 401 27.81 20.76 8.39
C LYS A 401 27.64 20.04 9.73
N ASN A 402 28.43 19.00 9.99
CA ASN A 402 28.34 18.20 11.20
C ASN A 402 28.83 18.97 12.44
N GLN A 403 29.93 19.74 12.30
CA GLN A 403 30.46 20.59 13.38
C GLN A 403 29.47 21.68 13.79
N TYR A 404 28.90 22.42 12.84
CA TYR A 404 27.91 23.47 13.12
C TYR A 404 26.64 22.91 13.78
N ASN A 405 26.05 21.86 13.22
CA ASN A 405 24.85 21.23 13.80
C ASN A 405 25.15 20.53 15.14
N GLY A 406 26.38 20.05 15.34
CA GLY A 406 26.88 19.58 16.64
C GLY A 406 26.86 20.68 17.69
N LYS A 407 27.53 21.80 17.43
CA LYS A 407 27.51 22.99 18.32
C LYS A 407 26.08 23.47 18.60
N ARG A 408 25.21 23.50 17.58
CA ARG A 408 23.79 23.88 17.75
C ARG A 408 23.05 22.95 18.70
N ARG A 409 23.14 21.62 18.50
CA ARG A 409 22.54 20.61 19.39
C ARG A 409 23.08 20.69 20.82
N THR A 410 24.37 20.99 21.01
CA THR A 410 24.95 21.17 22.34
C THR A 410 24.37 22.40 23.05
N LYS A 411 24.28 23.55 22.37
CA LYS A 411 23.67 24.78 22.92
C LYS A 411 22.18 24.58 23.26
N GLU A 412 21.46 23.86 22.41
CA GLU A 412 20.05 23.50 22.61
C GLU A 412 19.87 22.56 23.82
N ARG A 413 20.70 21.52 23.95
CA ARG A 413 20.75 20.64 25.14
C ARG A 413 21.10 21.40 26.42
N GLN A 414 22.01 22.37 26.37
CA GLN A 414 22.34 23.23 27.51
C GLN A 414 21.14 24.09 27.94
N LYS A 415 20.46 24.74 26.98
CA LYS A 415 19.23 25.52 27.25
C LYS A 415 18.14 24.65 27.89
N ASN A 416 17.89 23.46 27.32
CA ASN A 416 16.91 22.53 27.85
C ASN A 416 17.31 22.04 29.26
N ARG A 417 18.59 21.75 29.52
CA ARG A 417 19.08 21.40 30.87
C ARG A 417 18.80 22.50 31.91
N VAL A 418 19.01 23.77 31.56
CA VAL A 418 18.71 24.90 32.47
C VAL A 418 17.21 25.00 32.74
N GLN A 419 16.37 24.82 31.72
CA GLN A 419 14.91 24.79 31.88
C GLN A 419 14.45 23.60 32.74
N GLU A 420 14.95 22.39 32.48
CA GLU A 420 14.69 21.20 33.29
C GLU A 420 15.07 21.40 34.77
N ILE A 421 16.23 22.00 35.06
CA ILE A 421 16.67 22.28 36.44
C ILE A 421 15.75 23.30 37.11
N LYS A 422 15.41 24.41 36.43
CA LYS A 422 14.50 25.43 36.97
C LYS A 422 13.10 24.86 37.23
N ALA A 423 12.62 24.00 36.34
CA ALA A 423 11.30 23.38 36.45
C ALA A 423 11.27 22.28 37.53
N LEU A 424 12.34 21.50 37.68
CA LEU A 424 12.46 20.50 38.76
C LEU A 424 12.53 21.18 40.14
N LYS A 425 13.35 22.22 40.29
CA LYS A 425 13.46 22.99 41.55
C LYS A 425 12.11 23.59 42.00
N LYS A 426 11.25 23.97 41.05
CA LYS A 426 9.88 24.45 41.33
C LYS A 426 8.89 23.33 41.67
N LEU A 427 9.16 22.10 41.24
CA LEU A 427 8.26 20.96 41.38
C LEU A 427 8.50 20.19 42.68
N LEU A 428 9.77 19.94 43.05
CA LEU A 428 10.12 19.11 44.20
C LEU A 428 9.39 19.50 45.51
N PRO A 429 9.28 20.78 45.91
CA PRO A 429 8.59 21.18 47.15
C PRO A 429 7.06 21.00 47.12
N LYS A 430 6.50 20.56 46.00
CA LYS A 430 5.06 20.37 45.81
C LYS A 430 4.65 18.90 45.70
N LEU A 431 5.61 17.98 45.56
CA LEU A 431 5.31 16.57 45.24
C LEU A 431 4.40 15.92 46.29
N GLU A 432 4.61 16.17 47.57
CA GLU A 432 3.79 15.63 48.68
C GLU A 432 2.30 15.99 48.59
N ARG A 433 1.94 17.05 47.85
CA ARG A 433 0.57 17.55 47.69
C ARG A 433 -0.01 17.31 46.30
N LEU A 434 0.65 16.49 45.49
CA LEU A 434 0.28 16.22 44.09
C LEU A 434 0.22 14.71 43.84
N ASN A 435 -0.67 14.28 42.96
CA ASN A 435 -0.62 12.96 42.34
C ASN A 435 -0.44 13.12 40.82
N LEU A 436 0.82 13.20 40.38
CA LEU A 436 1.16 13.50 38.98
C LEU A 436 0.97 12.28 38.07
N PRO A 437 0.31 12.42 36.90
CA PRO A 437 0.36 11.41 35.84
C PRO A 437 1.70 11.51 35.09
N LEU A 438 2.43 10.39 35.05
CA LEU A 438 3.81 10.29 34.57
C LEU A 438 3.92 9.25 33.46
N LEU A 439 4.65 9.59 32.40
CA LEU A 439 5.15 8.63 31.41
C LEU A 439 6.65 8.42 31.65
N VAL A 440 7.03 7.24 32.11
CA VAL A 440 8.40 6.88 32.49
C VAL A 440 9.03 6.01 31.40
N ILE A 441 10.13 6.48 30.81
CA ILE A 441 10.84 5.77 29.73
C ILE A 441 12.20 5.30 30.21
N TYR A 442 12.44 3.99 30.16
CA TYR A 442 13.66 3.33 30.64
C TYR A 442 14.20 2.32 29.61
N LYS A 443 15.29 1.62 29.97
CA LYS A 443 15.97 0.65 29.09
C LYS A 443 16.36 -0.60 29.89
N ALA A 444 15.67 -1.71 29.62
CA ALA A 444 16.00 -3.06 30.09
C ALA A 444 16.36 -3.94 28.87
N ASP A 445 17.21 -4.95 29.04
CA ASP A 445 17.48 -6.03 28.06
C ASP A 445 17.74 -5.59 26.61
N GLY A 446 18.39 -4.43 26.45
CA GLY A 446 18.66 -3.85 25.13
C GLY A 446 17.51 -3.03 24.53
N LEU A 447 16.27 -3.24 24.97
CA LEU A 447 15.03 -2.63 24.50
C LEU A 447 14.66 -1.35 25.29
N GLN A 448 13.71 -0.57 24.77
CA GLN A 448 13.16 0.61 25.47
C GLN A 448 11.69 0.40 25.80
N TYR A 449 11.34 0.69 27.06
CA TYR A 449 9.99 0.56 27.60
C TYR A 449 9.46 1.94 28.03
N ALA A 450 8.14 2.07 28.10
CA ALA A 450 7.46 3.34 28.36
C ALA A 450 6.14 3.09 29.10
N ASP A 451 6.14 3.34 30.40
CA ASP A 451 5.01 3.01 31.28
C ASP A 451 4.29 4.27 31.73
N HIS A 452 2.96 4.23 31.70
CA HIS A 452 2.09 5.26 32.29
C HIS A 452 1.82 4.90 33.74
N LEU A 453 2.24 5.76 34.66
CA LEU A 453 2.16 5.57 36.11
C LEU A 453 1.68 6.86 36.77
N SER A 454 0.80 6.78 37.75
CA SER A 454 0.55 7.86 38.69
C SER A 454 1.69 7.97 39.70
N GLN A 455 1.83 9.11 40.38
CA GLN A 455 2.91 9.35 41.32
C GLN A 455 2.90 8.34 42.49
N ASN A 456 1.72 7.98 42.97
CA ASN A 456 1.55 7.12 44.14
C ASN A 456 1.89 5.65 43.87
N GLU A 457 1.87 5.20 42.61
CA GLU A 457 2.22 3.81 42.25
C GLU A 457 3.74 3.55 42.28
N ILE A 458 4.57 4.60 42.31
CA ILE A 458 6.01 4.50 42.03
C ILE A 458 6.83 4.11 43.28
N HIS A 459 7.10 2.80 43.39
CA HIS A 459 7.93 2.19 44.44
C HIS A 459 9.26 1.65 43.88
N ALA A 460 10.01 2.49 43.15
CA ALA A 460 11.12 2.05 42.30
C ALA A 460 12.44 1.70 43.06
N PRO A 461 13.04 0.51 42.86
CA PRO A 461 14.35 0.20 43.43
C PRO A 461 15.49 0.99 42.78
N LYS A 462 16.61 1.18 43.51
CA LYS A 462 17.80 1.94 43.07
C LYS A 462 18.28 1.51 41.67
N GLU A 463 18.25 0.21 41.35
CA GLU A 463 18.64 -0.33 40.03
C GLU A 463 17.72 0.08 38.88
N TRP A 464 16.39 -0.04 39.05
CA TRP A 464 15.43 0.35 38.01
C TRP A 464 15.56 1.85 37.70
N ILE A 465 15.75 2.67 38.74
CA ILE A 465 16.03 4.11 38.57
C ILE A 465 17.30 4.35 37.75
N ARG A 466 18.34 3.51 37.81
CA ARG A 466 19.53 3.66 36.94
C ARG A 466 19.20 3.45 35.45
N GLN A 467 18.14 2.72 35.11
CA GLN A 467 17.75 2.44 33.73
C GLN A 467 17.00 3.60 33.05
N ILE A 468 16.31 4.45 33.83
CA ILE A 468 15.48 5.57 33.36
C ILE A 468 16.25 6.55 32.46
N LYS A 469 15.63 6.93 31.34
CA LYS A 469 16.15 7.87 30.34
C LYS A 469 15.37 9.18 30.28
N LYS A 470 14.03 9.14 30.42
CA LYS A 470 13.14 10.30 30.31
C LYS A 470 11.92 10.08 31.20
N VAL A 471 11.40 11.17 31.77
CA VAL A 471 10.08 11.21 32.44
C VAL A 471 9.32 12.40 31.87
N MET A 472 8.02 12.24 31.65
CA MET A 472 7.13 13.30 31.19
C MET A 472 5.93 13.40 32.13
N ILE A 473 5.58 14.61 32.56
CA ILE A 473 4.34 14.88 33.29
C ILE A 473 3.26 15.25 32.26
N THR A 474 2.13 14.55 32.28
CA THR A 474 1.05 14.70 31.29
C THR A 474 -0.17 15.38 31.91
N ASN A 475 -0.03 16.66 32.26
CA ASN A 475 -1.13 17.48 32.79
C ASN A 475 -1.98 18.04 31.65
N ASP A 476 -3.09 17.35 31.37
CA ASP A 476 -4.13 17.68 30.40
C ASP A 476 -3.75 17.78 28.90
N LYS A 477 -4.75 17.54 28.06
CA LYS A 477 -4.62 17.49 26.59
C LYS A 477 -4.17 18.81 25.95
N ASN A 478 -4.28 19.93 26.67
CA ASN A 478 -4.08 21.29 26.14
C ASN A 478 -2.76 21.95 26.56
N THR A 479 -1.92 21.34 27.41
CA THR A 479 -0.61 21.90 27.78
C THR A 479 0.56 21.01 27.34
N PRO A 480 1.70 21.58 26.87
CA PRO A 480 2.84 20.79 26.44
C PRO A 480 3.49 20.06 27.63
N PRO A 481 3.71 18.74 27.57
CA PRO A 481 4.09 17.94 28.73
C PRO A 481 5.48 18.29 29.26
N GLN A 482 5.55 18.57 30.57
CA GLN A 482 6.80 18.92 31.23
C GLN A 482 7.74 17.72 31.23
N THR A 483 8.87 17.85 30.53
CA THR A 483 9.80 16.76 30.23
C THR A 483 11.08 16.90 31.04
N PHE A 484 11.53 15.81 31.65
CA PHE A 484 12.83 15.68 32.29
C PHE A 484 13.67 14.58 31.62
N THR A 485 14.98 14.79 31.53
CA THR A 485 15.89 13.82 30.89
C THR A 485 17.03 13.42 31.80
N THR A 486 17.49 12.16 31.65
CA THR A 486 18.69 11.62 32.30
C THR A 486 18.68 11.82 33.82
N LEU A 487 19.60 12.62 34.37
CA LEU A 487 19.74 12.85 35.80
C LEU A 487 18.50 13.50 36.44
N ARG A 488 17.81 14.42 35.75
CA ARG A 488 16.61 15.08 36.32
C ARG A 488 15.41 14.13 36.39
N ALA A 489 15.26 13.29 35.37
CA ALA A 489 14.26 12.21 35.37
C ALA A 489 14.48 11.25 36.55
N LYS A 490 15.74 10.83 36.75
CA LYS A 490 16.12 9.97 37.89
C LYS A 490 15.93 10.64 39.24
N GLN A 491 16.24 11.93 39.35
CA GLN A 491 16.04 12.69 40.59
C GLN A 491 14.55 12.78 40.94
N LEU A 492 13.69 13.12 39.98
CA LEU A 492 12.24 13.17 40.20
C LEU A 492 11.69 11.84 40.74
N ILE A 493 12.03 10.73 40.09
CA ILE A 493 11.55 9.40 40.50
C ILE A 493 12.11 8.98 41.87
N ARG A 494 13.35 9.37 42.22
CA ARG A 494 13.90 9.13 43.57
C ARG A 494 13.11 9.87 44.64
N GLU A 495 12.84 11.16 44.45
CA GLU A 495 12.12 11.93 45.48
C GLU A 495 10.68 11.45 45.61
N ILE A 496 10.01 11.08 44.51
CA ILE A 496 8.69 10.41 44.56
C ILE A 496 8.77 9.10 45.36
N THR A 497 9.74 8.23 45.06
CA THR A 497 9.90 6.97 45.80
C THR A 497 10.26 7.16 47.27
N LYS A 498 10.93 8.24 47.67
CA LYS A 498 11.14 8.58 49.09
C LYS A 498 9.83 8.99 49.77
N ILE A 499 9.05 9.87 49.12
CA ILE A 499 7.76 10.35 49.63
C ILE A 499 6.83 9.16 49.86
N ASN A 500 6.70 8.27 48.86
CA ASN A 500 5.86 7.07 48.95
C ASN A 500 6.35 6.04 50.00
N LYS A 501 7.61 6.13 50.47
CA LYS A 501 8.20 5.23 51.48
C LYS A 501 8.22 5.81 52.90
N GLY A 502 7.82 7.06 53.11
CA GLY A 502 7.61 7.64 54.45
C GLY A 502 8.87 7.97 55.28
N GLY A 503 10.07 7.99 54.68
CA GLY A 503 11.30 8.27 55.43
C GLY A 503 12.59 8.25 54.58
N PRO A 504 13.73 8.71 55.11
CA PRO A 504 14.98 8.76 54.36
C PRO A 504 15.52 7.36 54.05
N PRO A 505 16.09 7.12 52.85
CA PRO A 505 16.61 5.82 52.47
C PRO A 505 18.08 5.64 52.91
N GLU A 506 18.38 4.48 53.50
CA GLU A 506 19.70 3.84 53.43
C GLU A 506 20.11 3.60 51.96
#